data_AF-A0A286RXU7-F1
#
_entry.id   AF-A0A286RXU7-F1
#
_cell.length_a   1.000
_cell.length_b   1.000
_cell.length_c   1.000
_cell.angle_alpha   90.00
_cell.angle_beta   90.00
_cell.angle_gamma   90.00
#
_symmetry.space_group_name_H-M   'P 1'
#
loop_
_entity.id
_entity.type
_entity.pdbx_description
1 polymer ?
#
loop_
_entity_poly.entity_id
_entity_poly.type
_entity_poly.pdbx_seq_one_letter_code
_entity_poly.pdbx_strand_id
1 'polypeptide(L)' 'ADKLEAYWEDEAVIKAAFERFNGRIKELEGTIDARNSDLDLKNRSGAGVIPYELLKPYSTPGVTGKGVPNSISI' A
#
# COMPACT_ATOMS: atom_id res chain seq x y z
N ALA A 1 9.49 6.00 4.99
CA ALA A 1 8.36 6.86 4.59
C ALA A 1 8.86 7.70 3.43
N ASP A 2 8.17 7.66 2.28
CA ASP A 2 8.49 8.54 1.16
C ASP A 2 8.42 9.99 1.66
N LYS A 3 9.53 10.69 1.50
CA LYS A 3 9.66 12.09 1.86
C LYS A 3 9.16 12.89 0.66
N LEU A 4 8.20 13.78 0.88
CA LEU A 4 7.76 14.69 -0.18
C LEU A 4 8.94 15.63 -0.49
N GLU A 5 9.31 15.74 -1.76
CA GLU A 5 10.39 16.64 -2.16
C GLU A 5 10.00 18.09 -1.85
N ALA A 6 10.96 18.90 -1.40
CA ALA A 6 10.70 20.27 -0.94
C ALA A 6 9.93 21.11 -1.99
N TYR A 7 10.23 20.91 -3.28
CA TYR A 7 9.56 21.60 -4.39
C TYR A 7 8.06 21.31 -4.50
N TRP A 8 7.57 20.16 -4.01
CA TRP A 8 6.15 19.81 -3.99
C TRP A 8 5.45 20.24 -2.70
N GLU A 9 6.22 20.58 -1.65
CA GLU A 9 5.68 21.03 -0.37
C GLU A 9 5.29 22.51 -0.37
N ASP A 10 5.92 23.31 -1.24
CA ASP A 10 5.77 24.77 -1.28
C ASP A 10 4.33 25.20 -1.64
N GLU A 11 3.63 24.42 -2.46
CA GLU A 11 2.22 24.67 -2.78
C GLU A 11 1.27 23.95 -1.81
N ALA A 12 0.56 24.74 -0.99
CA ALA A 12 -0.37 24.23 0.02
C ALA A 12 -1.45 23.29 -0.53
N VAL A 13 -1.91 23.52 -1.76
CA VAL A 13 -2.93 22.69 -2.42
C VAL A 13 -2.36 21.31 -2.77
N ILE A 14 -1.15 21.26 -3.33
CA ILE A 14 -0.47 20.02 -3.71
C ILE A 14 -0.17 19.20 -2.45
N LYS A 15 0.35 19.85 -1.40
CA LYS A 15 0.63 19.20 -0.12
C LYS A 15 -0.62 18.58 0.50
N ALA A 16 -1.72 19.34 0.59
CA ALA A 16 -2.98 18.83 1.15
C ALA A 16 -3.55 17.66 0.33
N ALA A 17 -3.45 17.72 -1.00
CA ALA A 17 -3.87 16.62 -1.87
C ALA A 17 -3.01 15.36 -1.67
N PHE A 18 -1.69 15.52 -1.54
CA PHE A 18 -0.77 14.42 -1.27
C PHE A 18 -1.01 13.78 0.10
N GLU A 19 -1.22 14.59 1.15
CA GLU A 19 -1.54 14.10 2.49
C GLU A 19 -2.85 13.30 2.51
N ARG A 20 -3.89 13.80 1.82
CA ARG A 20 -5.14 13.06 1.63
C ARG A 20 -4.92 11.74 0.92
N PHE A 21 -4.15 11.74 -0.17
CA PHE A 21 -3.83 10.52 -0.92
C PHE A 21 -3.08 9.51 -0.04
N ASN A 22 -2.05 9.94 0.67
CA ASN A 22 -1.26 9.10 1.57
C ASN A 22 -2.13 8.50 2.69
N GLY A 23 -3.06 9.28 3.26
CA GLY A 23 -4.04 8.77 4.23
C GLY A 23 -4.90 7.64 3.65
N ARG A 24 -5.42 7.82 2.42
CA ARG A 24 -6.24 6.80 1.73
C ARG A 24 -5.45 5.53 1.40
N ILE A 25 -4.17 5.66 1.06
CA ILE A 25 -3.29 4.52 0.79
C ILE A 25 -3.01 3.73 2.08
N LYS A 26 -2.86 4.38 3.23
CA LYS A 26 -2.76 3.69 4.53
C LYS A 26 -4.05 2.94 4.88
N GLU A 27 -5.22 3.53 4.63
CA GLU A 27 -6.51 2.85 4.82
C GLU A 27 -6.68 1.62 3.90
N LEU A 28 -6.12 1.68 2.69
CA LEU A 28 -6.16 0.57 1.73
C LEU A 28 -5.45 -0.67 2.28
N GLU A 29 -4.33 -0.51 2.99
CA GLU A 29 -3.62 -1.62 3.62
C GLU A 29 -4.53 -2.39 4.59
N GLY A 30 -5.24 -1.66 5.48
CA GLY A 30 -6.21 -2.26 6.39
C GLY A 30 -7.39 -2.93 5.67
N THR A 31 -7.81 -2.40 4.52
CA THR A 31 -8.85 -3.03 3.69
C THR A 31 -8.39 -4.36 3.09
N ILE A 32 -7.13 -4.45 2.66
CA ILE A 32 -6.54 -5.69 2.14
C ILE A 32 -6.44 -6.73 3.26
N ASP A 33 -6.05 -6.30 4.46
CA ASP A 33 -5.98 -7.17 5.64
C ASP A 33 -7.35 -7.73 6.03
N ALA A 34 -8.36 -6.88 6.11
CA ALA A 34 -9.73 -7.32 6.38
C ALA A 34 -10.20 -8.36 5.36
N ARG A 35 -9.93 -8.14 4.07
CA ARG A 35 -10.25 -9.10 3.00
C ARG A 35 -9.43 -10.39 3.06
N ASN A 36 -8.20 -10.35 3.55
CA ASN A 36 -7.40 -11.56 3.76
C ASN A 36 -7.87 -12.39 4.94
N SER A 37 -8.53 -11.78 5.92
CA SER A 37 -9.10 -12.45 7.09
C SER A 37 -10.54 -12.94 6.86
N ASP A 38 -11.21 -12.46 5.81
CA ASP A 38 -12.56 -12.87 5.45
C ASP A 38 -12.57 -14.27 4.83
N LEU A 39 -13.17 -15.23 5.55
CA LEU A 39 -13.27 -16.63 5.16
C LEU A 39 -14.21 -16.88 3.98
N ASP A 40 -15.14 -15.95 3.71
CA ASP A 40 -16.02 -16.06 2.54
C ASP A 40 -15.23 -15.79 1.24
N LEU A 41 -14.11 -15.07 1.34
CA LEU A 41 -13.21 -14.78 0.22
C LEU A 41 -12.16 -15.89 0.03
N LYS A 42 -12.60 -17.02 -0.52
CA LYS A 42 -11.81 -18.27 -0.67
C LYS A 42 -10.51 -18.16 -1.47
N ASN A 43 -10.35 -17.10 -2.28
CA ASN A 43 -9.17 -16.88 -3.13
C ASN A 43 -8.17 -15.89 -2.51
N ARG A 44 -8.27 -15.61 -1.20
CA ARG A 44 -7.46 -14.60 -0.50
C ARG A 44 -6.38 -15.20 0.39
N SER A 45 -6.69 -16.25 1.13
CA SER A 45 -5.82 -16.93 2.09
C SER A 45 -6.36 -18.34 2.37
N GLY A 46 -5.50 -19.27 2.79
CA GLY A 46 -5.93 -20.64 3.11
C GLY A 46 -4.80 -21.66 3.15
N ALA A 47 -5.14 -22.95 3.29
CA ALA A 47 -4.15 -24.02 3.33
C ALA A 47 -3.33 -24.07 2.03
N GLY A 48 -2.04 -23.74 2.12
CA GLY A 48 -1.13 -23.65 0.97
C GLY A 48 -1.26 -22.36 0.15
N VAL A 49 -2.18 -21.45 0.50
CA VAL A 49 -2.36 -20.15 -0.16
C VAL A 49 -1.89 -19.05 0.77
N ILE A 50 -0.77 -18.42 0.41
CA ILE A 50 -0.24 -17.25 1.11
C ILE A 50 -1.26 -16.10 0.98
N PRO A 51 -1.52 -15.33 2.05
CA PRO A 51 -2.38 -14.16 1.97
C PRO A 51 -2.00 -13.25 0.81
N TYR A 52 -2.99 -12.76 0.09
CA TYR A 52 -2.73 -11.88 -1.05
C TYR A 52 -2.33 -10.48 -0.54
N GLU A 53 -1.04 -10.19 -0.61
CA GLU A 53 -0.45 -8.93 -0.15
C GLU A 53 0.23 -8.12 -1.27
N LEU A 54 0.19 -8.59 -2.53
CA LEU A 54 0.88 -7.94 -3.66
C LEU A 54 0.51 -6.46 -3.86
N LEU A 55 -0.75 -6.09 -3.55
CA LEU A 55 -1.24 -4.72 -3.66
C LEU A 55 -1.15 -3.93 -2.35
N LYS A 56 -0.49 -4.47 -1.32
CA LYS A 56 -0.19 -3.65 -0.14
C LYS A 56 0.83 -2.60 -0.53
N PRO A 57 0.60 -1.33 -0.17
CA PRO A 57 1.42 -0.22 -0.63
C PRO A 57 2.84 -0.26 -0.07
N TYR A 58 3.00 -0.65 1.19
CA TYR A 58 4.28 -0.59 1.88
C TYR A 58 4.93 -1.97 2.02
N SER A 59 6.26 -1.96 2.03
CA SER A 59 7.08 -3.15 2.12
C SER A 59 8.44 -2.84 2.73
N THR A 60 9.06 -3.87 3.29
CA THR A 60 10.46 -3.81 3.71
C THR A 60 11.36 -4.24 2.55
N PRO A 61 12.65 -3.86 2.55
CA PRO A 61 13.59 -4.36 1.55
C PRO A 61 13.64 -5.90 1.52
N GLY A 62 13.79 -6.47 0.32
CA GLY A 62 13.91 -7.92 0.12
C GLY A 62 12.72 -8.53 -0.65
N VAL A 63 12.71 -9.86 -0.74
CA VAL A 63 11.64 -10.61 -1.41
C VAL A 63 10.49 -10.84 -0.41
N THR A 64 9.56 -9.90 -0.36
CA THR A 64 8.50 -9.88 0.67
C THR A 64 7.11 -10.28 0.18
N GLY A 65 6.89 -10.32 -1.14
CA GLY A 65 5.56 -10.58 -1.71
C GLY A 65 4.55 -9.43 -1.52
N LYS A 66 5.02 -8.22 -1.20
CA LYS A 66 4.22 -7.00 -1.05
C LYS A 66 5.02 -5.74 -1.37
N GLY A 67 4.31 -4.61 -1.48
CA GLY A 67 4.88 -3.30 -1.80
C GLY A 67 4.61 -2.91 -3.24
N VAL A 68 3.98 -1.76 -3.42
CA VAL A 68 3.73 -1.19 -4.74
C VAL A 68 4.69 -0.01 -4.92
N PRO A 69 5.70 -0.11 -5.80
CA PRO A 69 6.61 0.99 -6.05
C PRO A 69 5.90 2.10 -6.84
N ASN A 70 6.35 3.35 -6.64
CA ASN A 70 5.83 4.50 -7.38
C ASN A 70 6.18 4.45 -8.88
N SER A 71 7.18 3.66 -9.26
CA SER A 71 7.69 3.54 -10.63
C SER A 71 8.17 2.12 -10.93
N ILE A 72 8.33 1.79 -12.22
CA ILE A 72 8.99 0.55 -12.64
C ILE A 72 10.48 0.68 -12.32
N SER A 73 10.95 -0.06 -11.31
CA SER A 73 12.32 0.00 -10.81
C SER A 73 13.06 -1.35 -10.87
N ILE A 74 12.42 -2.39 -11.41
CA ILE A 74 12.99 -3.72 -11.68
C ILE A 74 12.19 -4.43 -12.76
#